data_AF-A0A848LKM9-F1
#
_entry.id   AF-A0A848LKM9-F1
#
_cell.length_a   1.000
_cell.length_b   1.000
_cell.length_c   1.000
_cell.angle_alpha   90.00
_cell.angle_beta   90.00
_cell.angle_gamma   90.00
#
_symmetry.space_group_name_H-M   'P 1'
#
loop_
_entity.id
_entity.type
_entity.pdbx_description
1 polymer ?
#
loop_
_entity_poly.entity_id
_entity_poly.type
_entity_poly.pdbx_seq_one_letter_code
_entity_poly.pdbx_strand_id
1 'polypeptide(L)'
;MTPPGTQAESPRWSMLFALLPLPAILLGAYVTSRSGTSAKAFAVNGAAVVLGTAMTVAVGRLSDATLRRVSVVAVLLTASTLLFTGLDGVRRWMELGPVRLHASSVFAPWVLVAISASLHRRFALSVVLALAMSAIHVAQPDAGQGTAFALAAVTLLARARSIPWPRRALGCAGVLALGLAAWFRVDPLHAVPHVERIVHLAAAQGPVLGALAVLSLALLFVPSVWTATRAPTSDAPGAMLSVSLAVYLAVTVLVTELGNFPVPVLGAGAGAVLGWYAMTGMLVASWRHSSHREASHLGAT
;
A
#
# COMPACT_ATOMS: atom_id res chain seq x y z
N MET A 1 -16.69 -14.27 -41.82
CA MET A 1 -17.40 -13.59 -40.71
C MET A 1 -16.58 -13.78 -39.45
N THR A 2 -15.78 -12.77 -39.09
CA THR A 2 -15.03 -12.72 -37.83
C THR A 2 -16.00 -12.42 -36.68
N PRO A 3 -15.89 -13.08 -35.52
CA PRO A 3 -16.78 -12.82 -34.41
C PRO A 3 -16.57 -11.40 -33.89
N PRO A 4 -17.64 -10.63 -33.64
CA PRO A 4 -17.55 -9.32 -33.02
C PRO A 4 -17.36 -9.53 -31.51
N GLY A 5 -16.31 -8.95 -30.94
CA GLY A 5 -16.23 -8.74 -29.49
C GLY A 5 -15.04 -9.37 -28.79
N THR A 6 -13.85 -8.82 -28.99
CA THR A 6 -12.88 -8.62 -27.90
C THR A 6 -12.19 -7.28 -28.13
N GLN A 7 -12.96 -6.19 -28.04
CA GLN A 7 -12.34 -4.89 -27.77
C GLN A 7 -11.65 -5.04 -26.41
N ALA A 8 -10.32 -5.18 -26.43
CA ALA A 8 -9.50 -5.03 -25.26
C ALA A 8 -9.93 -3.72 -24.59
N GLU A 9 -10.62 -3.80 -23.44
CA GLU A 9 -10.97 -2.61 -22.67
C GLU A 9 -9.66 -1.96 -22.23
N SER A 10 -9.33 -0.95 -23.03
CA SER A 10 -8.03 -0.33 -23.19
C SER A 10 -7.80 0.69 -22.06
N PRO A 11 -6.63 1.35 -21.95
CA PRO A 11 -6.05 2.08 -20.79
C PRO A 11 -6.91 3.03 -19.93
N ARG A 12 -8.18 3.26 -20.27
CA ARG A 12 -9.12 4.20 -19.64
C ARG A 12 -9.31 3.95 -18.14
N TRP A 13 -9.50 2.72 -17.69
CA TRP A 13 -9.70 2.42 -16.27
C TRP A 13 -8.47 2.74 -15.41
N SER A 14 -7.26 2.49 -15.95
CA SER A 14 -6.01 2.80 -15.26
C SER A 14 -5.83 4.30 -15.08
N MET A 15 -6.23 5.09 -16.08
CA MET A 15 -6.21 6.56 -16.01
C MET A 15 -7.27 7.09 -15.04
N LEU A 16 -8.46 6.49 -14.99
CA LEU A 16 -9.50 6.87 -14.03
C LEU A 16 -9.07 6.59 -12.59
N PHE A 17 -8.44 5.44 -12.33
CA PHE A 17 -7.92 5.15 -10.99
C PHE A 17 -6.85 6.14 -10.57
N ALA A 18 -5.99 6.60 -11.48
CA ALA A 18 -4.97 7.60 -11.16
C ALA A 18 -5.54 8.91 -10.59
N LEU A 19 -6.83 9.20 -10.80
CA LEU A 19 -7.47 10.41 -10.25
C LEU A 19 -8.02 10.23 -8.83
N LEU A 20 -8.16 9.00 -8.33
CA LEU A 20 -8.80 8.71 -7.04
C LEU A 20 -8.09 9.31 -5.81
N PRO A 21 -6.76 9.52 -5.78
CA PRO A 21 -6.10 10.22 -4.68
C PRO A 21 -6.40 11.73 -4.62
N LEU A 22 -6.82 12.34 -5.72
CA LEU A 22 -6.93 13.80 -5.84
C LEU A 22 -7.95 14.41 -4.86
N PRO A 23 -9.17 13.86 -4.67
CA PRO A 23 -10.10 14.37 -3.67
C PRO A 23 -9.49 14.44 -2.27
N ALA A 24 -8.77 13.39 -1.85
CA ALA A 24 -8.13 13.35 -0.54
C ALA A 24 -7.00 14.40 -0.44
N ILE A 25 -6.12 14.49 -1.45
CA ILE A 25 -5.01 15.46 -1.45
C ILE A 25 -5.53 16.91 -1.45
N LEU A 26 -6.52 17.22 -2.29
CA LEU A 26 -7.10 18.56 -2.40
C LEU A 26 -7.84 18.94 -1.11
N LEU A 27 -8.61 18.02 -0.53
CA LEU A 27 -9.29 18.25 0.73
C LEU A 27 -8.30 18.44 1.89
N GLY A 28 -7.25 17.62 1.96
CA GLY A 28 -6.18 17.75 2.96
C GLY A 28 -5.49 19.12 2.88
N ALA A 29 -5.15 19.56 1.66
CA ALA A 29 -4.57 20.87 1.43
C ALA A 29 -5.52 22.01 1.83
N TYR A 30 -6.82 21.89 1.49
CA TYR A 30 -7.84 22.85 1.87
C TYR A 30 -8.00 22.96 3.40
N VAL A 31 -8.21 21.84 4.09
CA VAL A 31 -8.35 21.77 5.56
C VAL A 31 -7.11 22.35 6.25
N THR A 32 -5.92 22.06 5.74
CA THR A 32 -4.65 22.61 6.26
C THR A 32 -4.56 24.12 6.09
N SER A 33 -4.96 24.65 4.92
CA SER A 33 -4.95 26.09 4.67
C SER A 33 -5.88 26.86 5.61
N ARG A 34 -7.01 26.25 5.99
CA ARG A 34 -8.03 26.81 6.89
C ARG A 34 -7.62 26.75 8.36
N SER A 35 -6.63 25.94 8.71
CA SER A 35 -6.11 25.81 10.07
C SER A 35 -4.91 26.73 10.36
N GLY A 36 -4.59 27.68 9.48
CA GLY A 36 -3.44 28.59 9.64
C GLY A 36 -2.08 27.98 9.27
N THR A 37 -2.06 26.73 8.78
CA THR A 37 -0.84 26.05 8.32
C THR A 37 -0.69 26.21 6.81
N SER A 38 0.55 26.37 6.34
CA SER A 38 0.82 26.51 4.90
C SER A 38 0.43 25.25 4.12
N ALA A 39 -0.45 25.40 3.13
CA ALA A 39 -0.81 24.33 2.19
C ALA A 39 0.39 23.85 1.34
N LYS A 40 1.52 24.58 1.34
CA LYS A 40 2.76 24.15 0.67
C LYS A 40 3.27 22.80 1.16
N ALA A 41 2.88 22.36 2.37
CA ALA A 41 3.16 21.01 2.85
C ALA A 41 2.64 19.90 1.91
N PHE A 42 1.60 20.17 1.12
CA PHE A 42 1.04 19.24 0.13
C PHE A 42 1.71 19.28 -1.24
N ALA A 43 2.70 20.16 -1.47
CA ALA A 43 3.45 20.20 -2.72
C ALA A 43 4.14 18.84 -3.01
N VAL A 44 4.62 18.16 -1.97
CA VAL A 44 5.22 16.83 -2.10
C VAL A 44 4.20 15.76 -2.50
N ASN A 45 2.92 15.89 -2.10
CA ASN A 45 1.84 15.00 -2.56
C ASN A 45 1.57 15.23 -4.05
N GLY A 46 1.54 16.50 -4.49
CA GLY A 46 1.41 16.85 -5.90
C GLY A 46 2.53 16.28 -6.77
N ALA A 47 3.79 16.42 -6.34
CA ALA A 47 4.93 15.80 -7.02
C ALA A 47 4.81 14.25 -7.04
N ALA A 48 4.38 13.65 -5.93
CA ALA A 48 4.15 12.21 -5.83
C ALA A 48 3.02 11.72 -6.74
N VAL A 49 1.99 12.53 -7.04
CA VAL A 49 0.95 12.19 -8.03
C VAL A 49 1.55 12.05 -9.43
N VAL A 50 2.40 12.98 -9.84
CA VAL A 50 3.05 12.96 -11.17
C VAL A 50 3.94 11.72 -11.30
N LEU A 51 4.82 11.50 -10.32
CA LEU A 51 5.72 10.35 -10.29
C LEU A 51 4.94 9.03 -10.16
N GLY A 52 3.91 9.02 -9.32
CA GLY A 52 3.05 7.86 -9.07
C GLY A 52 2.29 7.43 -10.32
N THR A 53 1.74 8.38 -11.08
CA THR A 53 1.05 8.10 -12.34
C THR A 53 1.97 7.40 -13.34
N ALA A 54 3.22 7.90 -13.50
CA ALA A 54 4.22 7.24 -14.34
C ALA A 54 4.56 5.83 -13.82
N MET A 55 4.67 5.68 -12.49
CA MET A 55 4.94 4.41 -11.84
C MET A 55 3.83 3.38 -12.07
N THR A 56 2.55 3.77 -11.99
CA THR A 56 1.40 2.88 -12.27
C THR A 56 1.50 2.25 -13.67
N VAL A 57 1.91 3.04 -14.67
CA VAL A 57 2.10 2.55 -16.04
C VAL A 57 3.32 1.65 -16.15
N ALA A 58 4.44 2.03 -15.52
CA ALA A 58 5.68 1.27 -15.57
C ALA A 58 5.57 -0.11 -14.90
N VAL A 59 4.91 -0.18 -13.74
CA VAL A 59 4.73 -1.42 -12.97
C VAL A 59 3.96 -2.47 -13.76
N GLY A 60 2.98 -2.04 -14.55
CA GLY A 60 2.21 -2.94 -15.40
C GLY A 60 3.00 -3.67 -16.49
N ARG A 61 4.27 -3.31 -16.68
CA ARG A 61 5.17 -3.93 -17.67
C ARG A 61 6.23 -4.84 -17.04
N LEU A 62 6.25 -4.99 -15.72
CA LEU A 62 7.27 -5.77 -15.03
C LEU A 62 6.93 -7.26 -15.03
N SER A 63 7.95 -8.10 -15.27
CA SER A 63 7.83 -9.55 -15.12
C SER A 63 7.81 -9.96 -13.65
N ASP A 64 7.27 -11.14 -13.32
CA ASP A 64 7.34 -11.73 -11.97
C ASP A 64 8.78 -11.81 -11.44
N ALA A 65 9.75 -12.08 -12.32
CA ALA A 65 11.16 -12.14 -11.93
C ALA A 65 11.69 -10.76 -11.54
N THR A 66 11.32 -9.73 -12.29
CA THR A 66 11.67 -8.34 -12.00
C THR A 66 11.00 -7.88 -10.71
N LEU A 67 9.71 -8.17 -10.52
CA LEU A 67 8.97 -7.82 -9.31
C LEU A 67 9.65 -8.39 -8.06
N ARG A 68 10.05 -9.67 -8.06
CA ARG A 68 10.80 -10.25 -6.93
C ARG A 68 12.10 -9.51 -6.62
N ARG A 69 12.88 -9.16 -7.65
CA ARG A 69 14.14 -8.41 -7.46
C ARG A 69 13.87 -7.02 -6.88
N VAL A 70 12.89 -6.31 -7.44
CA VAL A 70 12.48 -5.00 -6.94
C VAL A 70 12.00 -5.07 -5.50
N SER A 71 11.31 -6.14 -5.09
CA SER A 71 10.86 -6.28 -3.70
C SER A 71 11.99 -6.58 -2.72
N VAL A 72 13.04 -7.30 -3.13
CA VAL A 72 14.26 -7.42 -2.32
C VAL A 72 14.90 -6.05 -2.16
N VAL A 73 15.02 -5.28 -3.25
CA VAL A 73 15.49 -3.89 -3.20
C VAL A 73 14.59 -3.04 -2.30
N ALA A 74 13.27 -3.23 -2.33
CA ALA A 74 12.30 -2.51 -1.50
C ALA A 74 12.50 -2.78 0.00
N VAL A 75 12.79 -4.04 0.38
CA VAL A 75 13.19 -4.40 1.75
C VAL A 75 14.50 -3.72 2.13
N LEU A 76 15.52 -3.76 1.26
CA LEU A 76 16.82 -3.13 1.51
C LEU A 76 16.73 -1.61 1.63
N LEU A 77 15.94 -0.96 0.77
CA LEU A 77 15.68 0.48 0.84
C LEU A 77 14.93 0.83 2.12
N THR A 78 13.97 0.01 2.55
CA THR A 78 13.30 0.22 3.86
C THR A 78 14.29 0.03 5.01
N ALA A 79 15.16 -0.99 4.95
CA ALA A 79 16.18 -1.22 5.97
C ALA A 79 17.22 -0.09 6.04
N SER A 80 17.51 0.56 4.90
CA SER A 80 18.47 1.66 4.84
C SER A 80 18.08 2.87 5.70
N THR A 81 16.79 3.02 6.05
CA THR A 81 16.38 4.09 6.99
C THR A 81 17.06 3.96 8.35
N LEU A 82 17.46 2.74 8.73
CA LEU A 82 18.18 2.47 9.98
C LEU A 82 19.61 3.06 9.99
N LEU A 83 20.14 3.46 8.83
CA LEU A 83 21.42 4.15 8.70
C LEU A 83 21.33 5.65 8.98
N PHE A 84 20.12 6.21 8.98
CA PHE A 84 19.89 7.63 9.27
C PHE A 84 19.69 7.85 10.77
N THR A 85 19.97 9.07 11.24
CA THR A 85 19.78 9.47 12.64
C THR A 85 18.31 9.41 13.06
N GLY A 86 17.41 9.78 12.15
CA GLY A 86 15.97 9.83 12.39
C GLY A 86 15.56 11.03 13.23
N LEU A 87 14.35 10.95 13.81
CA LEU A 87 13.77 11.98 14.68
C LEU A 87 13.45 11.36 16.04
N ASP A 88 14.02 11.89 17.12
CA ASP A 88 13.82 11.40 18.49
C ASP A 88 13.97 9.87 18.61
N GLY A 89 14.96 9.31 17.90
CA GLY A 89 15.24 7.87 17.87
C GLY A 89 14.36 7.04 16.92
N VAL A 90 13.38 7.65 16.24
CA VAL A 90 12.52 7.03 15.23
C VAL A 90 13.15 7.14 13.84
N ARG A 91 13.40 5.99 13.21
CA ARG A 91 14.17 5.88 11.95
C ARG A 91 13.34 5.32 10.78
N ARG A 92 12.14 5.85 10.55
CA ARG A 92 11.23 5.37 9.49
C ARG A 92 11.29 6.15 8.16
N TRP A 93 12.13 7.19 8.09
CA TRP A 93 12.27 8.05 6.91
C TRP A 93 13.63 7.88 6.21
N MET A 94 13.61 7.92 4.89
CA MET A 94 14.79 8.23 4.09
C MET A 94 14.91 9.74 3.96
N GLU A 95 16.10 10.28 4.20
CA GLU A 95 16.39 11.70 4.10
C GLU A 95 16.90 12.03 2.69
N LEU A 96 16.08 12.73 1.91
CA LEU A 96 16.36 13.12 0.53
C LEU A 96 16.46 14.65 0.46
N GLY A 97 17.55 15.19 1.01
CA GLY A 97 17.75 16.64 1.16
C GLY A 97 16.66 17.25 2.06
N PRO A 98 15.85 18.20 1.57
CA PRO A 98 14.79 18.82 2.37
C PRO A 98 13.56 17.93 2.55
N VAL A 99 13.47 16.79 1.85
CA VAL A 99 12.30 15.91 1.89
C VAL A 99 12.61 14.65 2.71
N ARG A 100 11.73 14.34 3.66
CA ARG A 100 11.75 13.06 4.38
C ARG A 100 10.69 12.13 3.79
N LEU A 101 11.12 11.03 3.21
CA LEU A 101 10.24 10.05 2.60
C LEU A 101 10.04 8.87 3.53
N HIS A 102 8.81 8.65 3.98
CA HIS A 102 8.46 7.50 4.81
C HIS A 102 8.62 6.20 4.00
N ALA A 103 9.67 5.43 4.24
CA ALA A 103 10.09 4.37 3.32
C ALA A 103 9.08 3.23 3.20
N SER A 104 8.58 2.75 4.34
CA SER A 104 7.63 1.61 4.35
C SER A 104 6.33 1.91 3.60
N SER A 105 5.79 3.13 3.70
CA SER A 105 4.55 3.47 2.99
C SER A 105 4.72 3.48 1.46
N VAL A 106 5.95 3.64 0.96
CA VAL A 106 6.28 3.46 -0.47
C VAL A 106 6.49 1.98 -0.81
N PHE A 107 7.25 1.27 0.02
CA PHE A 107 7.86 -0.01 -0.34
C PHE A 107 7.10 -1.26 0.13
N ALA A 108 6.28 -1.17 1.19
CA ALA A 108 5.48 -2.29 1.67
C ALA A 108 4.57 -2.92 0.59
N PRO A 109 3.88 -2.13 -0.27
CA PRO A 109 3.07 -2.72 -1.36
C PRO A 109 3.89 -3.59 -2.33
N TRP A 110 5.13 -3.20 -2.62
CA TRP A 110 6.03 -3.98 -3.47
C TRP A 110 6.38 -5.32 -2.85
N VAL A 111 6.62 -5.35 -1.53
CA VAL A 111 6.91 -6.59 -0.81
C VAL A 111 5.70 -7.51 -0.81
N LEU A 112 4.49 -7.00 -0.58
CA LEU A 112 3.24 -7.77 -0.63
C LEU A 112 3.01 -8.41 -2.01
N VAL A 113 3.33 -7.69 -3.09
CA VAL A 113 3.23 -8.25 -4.46
C VAL A 113 4.22 -9.38 -4.70
N ALA A 114 5.47 -9.25 -4.27
CA ALA A 114 6.42 -10.36 -4.43
C ALA A 114 6.05 -11.58 -3.57
N ILE A 115 5.49 -11.36 -2.37
CA ILE A 115 4.92 -12.42 -1.54
C ILE A 115 3.82 -13.13 -2.32
N SER A 116 2.85 -12.40 -2.88
CA SER A 116 1.77 -12.97 -3.68
C SER A 116 2.29 -13.76 -4.89
N ALA A 117 3.20 -13.17 -5.69
CA ALA A 117 3.76 -13.79 -6.89
C ALA A 117 4.64 -15.03 -6.58
N SER A 118 5.22 -15.09 -5.38
CA SER A 118 6.11 -16.18 -4.98
C SER A 118 5.41 -17.25 -4.13
N LEU A 119 4.17 -17.01 -3.71
CA LEU A 119 3.51 -17.72 -2.62
C LEU A 119 3.53 -19.25 -2.79
N HIS A 120 3.15 -19.73 -3.97
CA HIS A 120 3.00 -21.17 -4.25
C HIS A 120 4.29 -21.83 -4.75
N ARG A 121 5.19 -21.06 -5.39
CA ARG A 121 6.43 -21.61 -5.98
C ARG A 121 7.62 -21.53 -5.02
N ARG A 122 7.64 -20.53 -4.15
CA ARG A 122 8.74 -20.18 -3.25
C ARG A 122 8.18 -19.66 -1.92
N PHE A 123 7.41 -20.49 -1.24
CA PHE A 123 6.77 -20.13 0.03
C PHE A 123 7.78 -19.64 1.08
N ALA A 124 8.94 -20.30 1.20
CA ALA A 124 10.00 -19.89 2.12
C ALA A 124 10.49 -18.45 1.87
N LEU A 125 10.69 -18.06 0.61
CA LEU A 125 11.04 -16.67 0.24
C LEU A 125 9.94 -15.69 0.68
N SER A 126 8.68 -16.07 0.52
CA SER A 126 7.52 -15.24 0.90
C SER A 126 7.51 -14.99 2.42
N VAL A 127 7.77 -16.03 3.21
CA VAL A 127 7.90 -15.92 4.67
C VAL A 127 9.12 -15.07 5.05
N VAL A 128 10.28 -15.28 4.41
CA VAL A 128 11.49 -14.49 4.69
C VAL A 128 11.28 -13.00 4.40
N LEU A 129 10.66 -12.66 3.26
CA LEU A 129 10.34 -11.27 2.93
C LEU A 129 9.39 -10.64 3.95
N ALA A 130 8.37 -11.39 4.40
CA ALA A 130 7.42 -10.91 5.40
C ALA A 130 8.11 -10.69 6.76
N LEU A 131 8.88 -11.66 7.24
CA LEU A 131 9.61 -11.56 8.50
C LEU A 131 10.65 -10.42 8.46
N ALA A 132 11.40 -10.28 7.37
CA ALA A 132 12.40 -9.23 7.22
C ALA A 132 11.76 -7.83 7.30
N MET A 133 10.67 -7.61 6.56
CA MET A 133 9.97 -6.33 6.59
C MET A 133 9.38 -6.04 7.98
N SER A 134 8.72 -7.00 8.61
CA SER A 134 8.19 -6.83 9.97
C SER A 134 9.29 -6.58 11.01
N ALA A 135 10.45 -7.24 10.89
CA ALA A 135 11.59 -6.98 11.77
C ALA A 135 12.15 -5.57 11.59
N ILE A 136 12.17 -5.05 10.37
CA ILE A 136 12.55 -3.66 10.10
C ILE A 136 11.59 -2.70 10.81
N HIS A 137 10.27 -2.94 10.78
CA HIS A 137 9.30 -2.10 11.48
C HIS A 137 9.51 -2.07 13.00
N VAL A 138 9.91 -3.19 13.61
CA VAL A 138 10.30 -3.24 15.03
C VAL A 138 11.54 -2.38 15.29
N ALA A 139 12.53 -2.45 14.38
CA ALA A 139 13.76 -1.67 14.48
C ALA A 139 13.53 -0.15 14.24
N GLN A 140 12.51 0.22 13.46
CA GLN A 140 12.10 1.58 13.09
C GLN A 140 11.18 2.29 14.10
N PRO A 141 10.90 1.68 15.25
CA PRO A 141 9.60 1.78 15.97
C PRO A 141 8.40 2.26 15.15
N ASP A 142 7.99 1.51 14.14
CA ASP A 142 6.86 1.85 13.27
C ASP A 142 5.71 0.86 13.44
N ALA A 143 4.97 1.01 14.54
CA ALA A 143 3.87 0.10 14.86
C ALA A 143 2.70 0.21 13.87
N GLY A 144 2.47 1.41 13.30
CA GLY A 144 1.45 1.65 12.29
C GLY A 144 1.67 0.82 11.03
N GLN A 145 2.85 0.96 10.41
CA GLN A 145 3.20 0.17 9.23
C GLN A 145 3.46 -1.31 9.57
N GLY A 146 4.04 -1.59 10.73
CA GLY A 146 4.25 -2.95 11.22
C GLY A 146 2.95 -3.75 11.29
N THR A 147 1.89 -3.15 11.86
CA THR A 147 0.56 -3.77 11.94
C THR A 147 -0.08 -3.92 10.58
N ALA A 148 -0.08 -2.87 9.76
CA ALA A 148 -0.69 -2.89 8.43
C ALA A 148 -0.05 -3.92 7.52
N PHE A 149 1.28 -3.97 7.49
CA PHE A 149 2.02 -4.93 6.70
C PHE A 149 1.85 -6.36 7.23
N ALA A 150 1.94 -6.58 8.55
CA ALA A 150 1.81 -7.91 9.13
C ALA A 150 0.46 -8.54 8.82
N LEU A 151 -0.64 -7.80 9.02
CA LEU A 151 -1.99 -8.29 8.72
C LEU A 151 -2.18 -8.57 7.22
N ALA A 152 -1.69 -7.67 6.36
CA ALA A 152 -1.74 -7.87 4.92
C ALA A 152 -0.92 -9.09 4.46
N ALA A 153 0.28 -9.30 4.99
CA ALA A 153 1.12 -10.45 4.67
C ALA A 153 0.50 -11.77 5.16
N VAL A 154 -0.06 -11.79 6.37
CA VAL A 154 -0.77 -12.95 6.93
C VAL A 154 -1.96 -13.34 6.06
N THR A 155 -2.70 -12.38 5.50
CA THR A 155 -3.82 -12.71 4.59
C THR A 155 -3.36 -13.47 3.33
N LEU A 156 -2.13 -13.23 2.85
CA LEU A 156 -1.53 -13.98 1.75
C LEU A 156 -1.04 -15.36 2.22
N LEU A 157 -0.22 -15.39 3.27
CA LEU A 157 0.38 -16.63 3.79
C LEU A 157 -0.68 -17.67 4.22
N ALA A 158 -1.75 -17.23 4.89
CA ALA A 158 -2.84 -18.10 5.32
C ALA A 158 -3.56 -18.77 4.14
N ARG A 159 -3.68 -18.06 3.01
CA ARG A 159 -4.36 -18.51 1.79
C ARG A 159 -3.50 -19.37 0.86
N ALA A 160 -2.24 -19.64 1.20
CA ALA A 160 -1.38 -20.55 0.45
C ALA A 160 -1.79 -22.04 0.60
N ARG A 161 -2.99 -22.43 0.16
CA ARG A 161 -3.60 -23.74 0.48
C ARG A 161 -2.79 -24.96 0.04
N SER A 162 -1.93 -24.83 -0.96
CA SER A 162 -0.99 -25.88 -1.39
C SER A 162 0.12 -26.18 -0.38
N ILE A 163 0.28 -25.35 0.65
CA ILE A 163 1.32 -25.47 1.67
C ILE A 163 0.74 -26.11 2.95
N PRO A 164 1.44 -27.09 3.57
CA PRO A 164 1.01 -27.70 4.82
C PRO A 164 0.68 -26.66 5.89
N TRP A 165 -0.42 -26.90 6.63
CA TRP A 165 -0.92 -25.97 7.64
C TRP A 165 0.13 -25.53 8.68
N PRO A 166 1.03 -26.39 9.20
CA PRO A 166 1.96 -25.97 10.25
C PRO A 166 2.97 -24.94 9.73
N ARG A 167 3.40 -25.07 8.46
CA ARG A 167 4.33 -24.13 7.83
C ARG A 167 3.68 -22.76 7.62
N ARG A 168 2.40 -22.74 7.24
CA ARG A 168 1.61 -21.50 7.15
C ARG A 168 1.44 -20.86 8.53
N ALA A 169 1.00 -21.64 9.51
CA ALA A 169 0.77 -21.16 10.87
C ALA A 169 2.05 -20.57 11.48
N LEU A 170 3.19 -21.25 11.35
CA LEU A 170 4.47 -20.74 11.84
C LEU A 170 4.88 -19.42 11.18
N GLY A 171 4.76 -19.32 9.85
CA GLY A 171 5.03 -18.08 9.12
C GLY A 171 4.12 -16.93 9.57
N CYS A 172 2.81 -17.18 9.66
CA CYS A 172 1.84 -16.20 10.15
C CYS A 172 2.13 -15.77 11.59
N ALA A 173 2.41 -16.73 12.49
CA ALA A 173 2.70 -16.45 13.89
C ALA A 173 3.95 -15.57 14.04
N GLY A 174 5.03 -15.85 13.32
CA GLY A 174 6.25 -15.03 13.35
C GLY A 174 6.02 -13.61 12.86
N VAL A 175 5.27 -13.44 11.76
CA VAL A 175 4.94 -12.12 11.21
C VAL A 175 4.03 -11.32 12.16
N LEU A 176 3.01 -11.95 12.75
CA LEU A 176 2.14 -11.31 13.74
C LEU A 176 2.89 -10.95 15.01
N ALA A 177 3.78 -11.82 15.50
CA ALA A 177 4.60 -11.56 16.68
C ALA A 177 5.50 -10.35 16.48
N LEU A 178 6.14 -10.21 15.32
CA LEU A 178 6.95 -9.03 14.98
C LEU A 178 6.09 -7.77 14.79
N GLY A 179 4.94 -7.90 14.12
CA GLY A 179 3.99 -6.78 14.00
C GLY A 179 3.52 -6.26 15.36
N LEU A 180 3.26 -7.16 16.31
CA LEU A 180 2.92 -6.80 17.69
C LEU A 180 4.13 -6.22 18.43
N ALA A 181 5.33 -6.78 18.25
CA ALA A 181 6.54 -6.31 18.92
C ALA A 181 6.89 -4.85 18.59
N ALA A 182 6.47 -4.35 17.42
CA ALA A 182 6.67 -2.94 17.04
C ALA A 182 5.94 -1.97 17.99
N TRP A 183 4.88 -2.41 18.69
CA TRP A 183 4.17 -1.62 19.68
C TRP A 183 4.88 -1.51 21.03
N PHE A 184 5.86 -2.38 21.32
CA PHE A 184 6.60 -2.32 22.59
C PHE A 184 7.63 -1.18 22.62
N ARG A 185 7.81 -0.47 21.51
CA ARG A 185 8.61 0.75 21.45
C ARG A 185 7.67 1.92 21.19
N VAL A 186 7.37 2.67 22.25
CA VAL A 186 6.50 3.86 22.18
C VAL A 186 7.09 4.85 21.19
N ASP A 187 6.26 5.38 20.30
CA ASP A 187 6.62 6.47 19.38
C ASP A 187 6.60 7.79 20.18
N PRO A 188 7.76 8.45 20.39
CA PRO A 188 7.84 9.68 21.16
C PRO A 188 7.36 10.90 20.37
N LEU A 189 7.12 10.76 19.06
CA LEU A 189 6.83 11.90 18.20
C LEU A 189 5.42 12.44 18.44
N HIS A 190 5.35 13.76 18.58
CA HIS A 190 4.09 14.46 18.62
C HIS A 190 3.38 14.43 17.27
N ALA A 191 2.06 14.43 17.32
CA ALA A 191 1.25 14.52 16.11
C ALA A 191 1.42 15.90 15.44
N VAL A 192 1.80 15.87 14.17
CA VAL A 192 1.62 16.93 13.18
C VAL A 192 0.14 16.92 12.71
N PRO A 193 -0.66 17.96 13.04
CA PRO A 193 -2.11 17.91 12.85
C PRO A 193 -2.57 17.62 11.42
N HIS A 194 -1.87 18.16 10.42
CA HIS A 194 -2.20 18.00 9.01
C HIS A 194 -1.65 16.71 8.37
N VAL A 195 -1.01 15.85 9.16
CA VAL A 195 -0.46 14.56 8.72
C VAL A 195 -1.19 13.42 9.42
N GLU A 196 -1.23 13.39 10.76
CA GLU A 196 -1.82 12.27 11.49
C GLU A 196 -3.24 12.54 12.01
N ARG A 197 -3.63 13.82 12.18
CA ARG A 197 -4.95 14.20 12.72
C ARG A 197 -5.85 14.90 11.71
N ILE A 198 -5.54 14.80 10.42
CA ILE A 198 -6.20 15.58 9.37
C ILE A 198 -7.71 15.30 9.25
N VAL A 199 -8.16 14.08 9.56
CA VAL A 199 -9.59 13.72 9.59
C VAL A 199 -10.31 14.45 10.74
N HIS A 200 -9.72 14.41 11.94
CA HIS A 200 -10.23 15.13 13.11
C HIS A 200 -10.19 16.65 12.89
N LEU A 201 -9.13 17.16 12.25
CA LEU A 201 -9.00 18.56 11.88
C LEU A 201 -10.10 19.00 10.89
N ALA A 202 -10.42 18.15 9.90
CA ALA A 202 -11.52 18.39 8.97
C ALA A 202 -12.87 18.42 9.70
N ALA A 203 -13.13 17.45 10.59
CA ALA A 203 -14.37 17.37 11.36
C ALA A 203 -14.55 18.57 12.31
N ALA A 204 -13.46 19.04 12.93
CA ALA A 204 -13.47 20.23 13.78
C ALA A 204 -13.80 21.52 13.01
N GLN A 205 -13.52 21.58 11.71
CA GLN A 205 -13.91 22.69 10.83
C GLN A 205 -15.35 22.57 10.32
N GLY A 206 -15.96 21.37 10.41
CA GLY A 206 -17.37 21.13 10.12
C GLY A 206 -17.66 19.65 9.83
N PRO A 207 -18.84 19.15 10.20
CA PRO A 207 -19.19 17.72 10.04
C PRO A 207 -19.18 17.27 8.58
N VAL A 208 -19.54 18.16 7.64
CA VAL A 208 -19.50 17.87 6.20
C VAL A 208 -18.05 17.64 5.73
N LEU A 209 -17.08 18.43 6.20
CA LEU A 209 -15.66 18.24 5.85
C LEU A 209 -15.12 16.94 6.42
N GLY A 210 -15.50 16.58 7.66
CA GLY A 210 -15.20 15.27 8.23
C GLY A 210 -15.76 14.11 7.39
N ALA A 211 -17.02 14.20 6.96
CA ALA A 211 -17.64 13.20 6.10
C ALA A 211 -16.94 13.10 4.73
N LEU A 212 -16.59 14.22 4.11
CA LEU A 212 -15.82 14.26 2.86
C LEU A 212 -14.42 13.66 3.01
N ALA A 213 -13.77 13.85 4.17
CA ALA A 213 -12.48 13.25 4.47
C ALA A 213 -12.59 11.72 4.47
N VAL A 214 -13.56 11.17 5.20
CA VAL A 214 -13.82 9.72 5.24
C VAL A 214 -14.18 9.17 3.85
N LEU A 215 -15.05 9.87 3.11
CA LEU A 215 -15.43 9.47 1.76
C LEU A 215 -14.23 9.46 0.81
N SER A 216 -13.36 10.47 0.88
CA SER A 216 -12.15 10.54 0.06
C SER A 216 -11.16 9.41 0.36
N LEU A 217 -11.05 8.97 1.62
CA LEU A 217 -10.28 7.79 1.99
C LEU A 217 -10.93 6.50 1.48
N ALA A 218 -12.26 6.41 1.50
CA ALA A 218 -12.99 5.26 0.96
C ALA A 218 -12.75 5.07 -0.55
N LEU A 219 -12.57 6.17 -1.31
CA LEU A 219 -12.23 6.10 -2.74
C LEU A 219 -10.91 5.38 -3.01
N LEU A 220 -9.97 5.39 -2.06
CA LEU A 220 -8.68 4.71 -2.20
C LEU A 220 -8.79 3.19 -2.31
N PHE A 221 -9.92 2.60 -1.87
CA PHE A 221 -10.18 1.16 -1.93
C PHE A 221 -10.74 0.70 -3.28
N VAL A 222 -11.20 1.63 -4.12
CA VAL A 222 -11.88 1.31 -5.39
C VAL A 222 -11.06 0.36 -6.28
N PRO A 223 -9.74 0.55 -6.50
CA PRO A 223 -8.97 -0.36 -7.34
C PRO A 223 -8.97 -1.80 -6.79
N SER A 224 -8.78 -1.97 -5.48
CA SER A 224 -8.75 -3.28 -4.82
C SER A 224 -10.12 -3.97 -4.85
N VAL A 225 -11.21 -3.24 -4.59
CA VAL A 225 -12.57 -3.77 -4.66
C VAL A 225 -12.93 -4.15 -6.09
N TRP A 226 -12.59 -3.29 -7.05
CA TRP A 226 -12.84 -3.53 -8.47
C TRP A 226 -12.15 -4.80 -8.99
N THR A 227 -10.87 -4.99 -8.66
CA THR A 227 -10.11 -6.16 -9.10
C THR A 227 -10.52 -7.42 -8.35
N ALA A 228 -10.88 -7.34 -7.07
CA ALA A 228 -11.36 -8.49 -6.30
C ALA A 228 -12.71 -9.02 -6.81
N THR A 229 -13.66 -8.12 -7.09
CA THR A 229 -15.03 -8.48 -7.53
C THR A 229 -15.09 -9.03 -8.95
N ARG A 230 -14.06 -8.77 -9.77
CA ARG A 230 -13.93 -9.27 -11.15
C ARG A 230 -12.97 -10.45 -11.28
N ALA A 231 -12.43 -10.95 -10.18
CA ALA A 231 -11.58 -12.13 -10.24
C ALA A 231 -12.45 -13.39 -10.48
N PRO A 232 -12.00 -14.34 -11.31
CA PRO A 232 -12.76 -15.55 -11.61
C PRO A 232 -13.11 -16.38 -10.37
N THR A 233 -12.19 -16.40 -9.39
CA THR A 233 -12.36 -17.07 -8.10
C THR A 233 -11.69 -16.27 -7.00
N SER A 234 -12.14 -16.47 -5.75
CA SER A 234 -11.51 -15.85 -4.57
C SER A 234 -10.06 -16.30 -4.33
N ASP A 235 -9.68 -17.44 -4.90
CA ASP A 235 -8.35 -18.03 -4.77
C ASP A 235 -7.43 -17.66 -5.95
N ALA A 236 -7.92 -16.92 -6.94
CA ALA A 236 -7.08 -16.40 -8.02
C ALA A 236 -5.98 -15.48 -7.42
N PRO A 237 -4.73 -15.55 -7.91
CA PRO A 237 -3.64 -14.73 -7.37
C PRO A 237 -3.95 -13.23 -7.32
N GLY A 238 -4.65 -12.71 -8.34
CA GLY A 238 -5.11 -11.32 -8.38
C GLY A 238 -6.14 -10.98 -7.30
N ALA A 239 -7.09 -11.88 -7.01
CA ALA A 239 -8.07 -11.70 -5.93
C ALA A 239 -7.38 -11.66 -4.56
N MET A 240 -6.47 -12.61 -4.33
CA MET A 240 -5.71 -12.70 -3.08
C MET A 240 -4.88 -11.45 -2.82
N LEU A 241 -4.20 -10.96 -3.87
CA LEU A 241 -3.45 -9.71 -3.80
C LEU A 241 -4.36 -8.51 -3.54
N SER A 242 -5.51 -8.44 -4.22
CA SER A 242 -6.50 -7.37 -4.03
C SER A 242 -6.99 -7.28 -2.60
N VAL A 243 -7.32 -8.43 -1.99
CA VAL A 243 -7.75 -8.47 -0.58
C VAL A 243 -6.60 -8.10 0.36
N SER A 244 -5.39 -8.59 0.12
CA SER A 244 -4.21 -8.25 0.95
C SER A 244 -3.93 -6.75 0.96
N LEU A 245 -3.97 -6.11 -0.21
CA LEU A 245 -3.76 -4.68 -0.36
C LEU A 245 -4.91 -3.86 0.21
N ALA A 246 -6.16 -4.34 0.11
CA ALA A 246 -7.29 -3.74 0.81
C ALA A 246 -7.13 -3.81 2.33
N VAL A 247 -6.66 -4.94 2.89
CA VAL A 247 -6.35 -5.06 4.32
C VAL A 247 -5.23 -4.10 4.71
N TYR A 248 -4.15 -4.02 3.92
CA TYR A 248 -3.07 -3.07 4.15
C TYR A 248 -3.62 -1.65 4.26
N LEU A 249 -4.37 -1.18 3.26
CA LEU A 249 -4.97 0.16 3.27
C LEU A 249 -5.91 0.37 4.45
N ALA A 250 -6.81 -0.58 4.73
CA ALA A 250 -7.75 -0.49 5.84
C ALA A 250 -7.02 -0.32 7.16
N VAL A 251 -6.00 -1.13 7.41
CA VAL A 251 -5.23 -1.04 8.65
C VAL A 251 -4.40 0.24 8.70
N THR A 252 -3.82 0.72 7.59
CA THR A 252 -3.14 2.03 7.59
C THR A 252 -4.06 3.20 7.92
N VAL A 253 -5.35 3.11 7.59
CA VAL A 253 -6.35 4.11 8.01
C VAL A 253 -6.75 3.91 9.46
N LEU A 254 -7.07 2.68 9.87
CA LEU A 254 -7.58 2.41 11.23
C LEU A 254 -6.53 2.65 12.32
N VAL A 255 -5.27 2.37 12.03
CA VAL A 255 -4.20 2.49 13.03
C VAL A 255 -3.95 3.94 13.44
N THR A 256 -4.38 4.94 12.65
CA THR A 256 -4.26 6.37 13.00
C THR A 256 -5.10 6.76 14.21
N GLU A 257 -6.08 5.94 14.60
CA GLU A 257 -6.87 6.14 15.82
C GLU A 257 -6.17 5.55 17.06
N LEU A 258 -5.13 4.74 16.86
CA LEU A 258 -4.38 4.07 17.94
C LEU A 258 -3.05 4.76 18.27
N GLY A 259 -2.58 5.66 17.41
CA GLY A 259 -1.32 6.38 17.63
C GLY A 259 -1.09 7.49 16.60
N ASN A 260 0.04 8.20 16.73
CA ASN A 260 0.40 9.31 15.86
C ASN A 260 0.98 8.78 14.53
N PHE A 261 0.13 8.15 13.73
CA PHE A 261 0.49 7.62 12.42
C PHE A 261 -0.11 8.44 11.28
N PRO A 262 0.63 8.65 10.17
CA PRO A 262 0.14 9.43 9.04
C PRO A 262 -1.13 8.85 8.42
N VAL A 263 -2.15 9.70 8.21
CA VAL A 263 -3.35 9.32 7.46
C VAL A 263 -2.97 9.18 5.98
N PRO A 264 -3.18 8.01 5.35
CA PRO A 264 -2.68 7.76 4.01
C PRO A 264 -3.33 8.69 2.98
N VAL A 265 -2.51 9.32 2.13
CA VAL A 265 -2.89 10.21 1.02
C VAL A 265 -3.53 11.54 1.43
N LEU A 266 -4.48 11.53 2.38
CA LEU A 266 -5.15 12.72 2.91
C LEU A 266 -4.22 13.58 3.77
N GLY A 267 -3.30 12.95 4.53
CA GLY A 267 -2.25 13.65 5.25
C GLY A 267 -1.10 14.09 4.32
N ALA A 268 -0.39 15.16 4.70
CA ALA A 268 0.78 15.59 3.93
C ALA A 268 1.91 14.54 4.00
N GLY A 269 2.45 14.16 2.84
CA GLY A 269 3.53 13.20 2.70
C GLY A 269 3.51 12.45 1.38
N ALA A 270 4.65 12.40 0.69
CA ALA A 270 4.79 11.71 -0.60
C ALA A 270 4.70 10.17 -0.49
N GLY A 271 5.06 9.60 0.66
CA GLY A 271 5.25 8.15 0.81
C GLY A 271 4.00 7.32 0.53
N ALA A 272 2.91 7.63 1.23
CA ALA A 272 1.63 6.95 1.06
C ALA A 272 1.03 7.16 -0.33
N VAL A 273 1.23 8.34 -0.94
CA VAL A 273 0.79 8.63 -2.31
C VAL A 273 1.51 7.71 -3.30
N LEU A 274 2.84 7.66 -3.26
CA LEU A 274 3.63 6.77 -4.12
C LEU A 274 3.26 5.30 -3.91
N GLY A 275 3.15 4.84 -2.66
CA GLY A 275 2.74 3.47 -2.34
C GLY A 275 1.38 3.11 -2.94
N TRP A 276 0.40 4.02 -2.85
CA TRP A 276 -0.93 3.83 -3.42
C TRP A 276 -0.92 3.71 -4.94
N TYR A 277 -0.11 4.53 -5.65
CA TYR A 277 0.04 4.41 -7.10
C TYR A 277 0.74 3.11 -7.53
N ALA A 278 1.76 2.67 -6.78
CA ALA A 278 2.44 1.41 -7.02
C ALA A 278 1.44 0.25 -6.89
N MET A 279 0.71 0.22 -5.79
CA MET A 279 -0.36 -0.74 -5.51
C MET A 279 -1.40 -0.78 -6.64
N THR A 280 -1.90 0.38 -7.07
CA THR A 280 -2.88 0.47 -8.17
C THR A 280 -2.32 -0.06 -9.48
N GLY A 281 -1.05 0.25 -9.80
CA GLY A 281 -0.38 -0.30 -10.98
C GLY A 281 -0.29 -1.82 -10.97
N MET A 282 0.02 -2.40 -9.81
CA MET A 282 0.10 -3.85 -9.62
C MET A 282 -1.26 -4.52 -9.76
N LEU A 283 -2.31 -3.93 -9.20
CA LEU A 283 -3.67 -4.44 -9.30
C LEU A 283 -4.16 -4.46 -10.75
N VAL A 284 -3.98 -3.35 -11.47
CA VAL A 284 -4.32 -3.25 -12.89
C VAL A 284 -3.54 -4.29 -13.71
N ALA A 285 -2.25 -4.45 -13.43
CA ALA A 285 -1.41 -5.44 -14.12
C ALA A 285 -1.90 -6.87 -13.88
N SER A 286 -2.24 -7.21 -12.63
CA SER A 286 -2.73 -8.52 -12.25
C SER A 286 -4.04 -8.87 -12.97
N TRP A 287 -4.95 -7.89 -13.08
CA TRP A 287 -6.24 -8.05 -13.74
C TRP A 287 -6.09 -8.35 -15.25
N ARG A 288 -5.23 -7.59 -15.96
CA ARG A 288 -4.97 -7.82 -17.39
C ARG A 288 -4.46 -9.23 -17.67
N HIS A 289 -3.55 -9.73 -16.83
CA HIS A 289 -3.01 -11.08 -16.98
C HIS A 289 -4.08 -12.17 -16.77
N SER A 290 -5.02 -11.99 -15.85
CA SER A 290 -6.15 -12.92 -15.69
C SER A 290 -7.07 -12.94 -16.91
N SER A 291 -7.46 -11.77 -17.43
CA SER A 291 -8.37 -11.68 -18.57
C SER A 291 -7.80 -12.28 -19.86
N HIS A 292 -6.49 -12.12 -20.11
CA HIS A 292 -5.86 -12.73 -21.28
C HIS A 292 -5.82 -14.26 -21.21
N ARG A 293 -5.60 -14.86 -20.02
CA ARG A 293 -5.59 -16.31 -19.87
C ARG A 293 -6.96 -16.92 -20.13
N GLU A 294 -8.01 -16.28 -19.62
CA GLU A 294 -9.39 -16.74 -19.80
C GLU A 294 -9.81 -16.71 -21.28
N ALA A 295 -9.47 -15.63 -22.00
CA ALA A 295 -9.72 -15.52 -23.44
C ALA A 295 -8.97 -16.60 -24.26
N SER A 296 -7.73 -16.93 -23.90
CA SER A 296 -6.97 -17.99 -24.59
C SER A 296 -7.53 -19.39 -24.37
N HIS A 297 -8.15 -19.65 -23.22
CA HIS A 297 -8.79 -20.95 -22.95
C HIS A 297 -10.10 -21.12 -23.70
N LEU A 298 -10.89 -20.05 -23.87
CA LEU A 298 -12.16 -20.08 -24.60
C LEU A 298 -11.99 -20.12 -26.12
N GLY A 299 -10.85 -19.67 -26.66
CA GLY A 299 -10.54 -19.73 -28.10
C GLY A 299 -9.89 -21.05 -28.56
N ALA A 300 -9.58 -21.96 -27.63
CA ALA A 300 -8.95 -23.25 -27.91
C ALA A 300 -9.93 -24.44 -27.84
N THR A 301 -11.22 -24.17 -27.59
CA THR A 301 -12.34 -25.13 -27.62
C THR A 301 -13.19 -24.91 -28.85
#